data_AF-A0A7Y5RCI7-F1
#
_entry.id   AF-A0A7Y5RCI7-F1
#
_cell.length_a   1.000
_cell.length_b   1.000
_cell.length_c   1.000
_cell.angle_alpha   90.00
_cell.angle_beta   90.00
_cell.angle_gamma   90.00
#
_symmetry.space_group_name_H-M   'P 1'
#
loop_
_entity.id
_entity.type
_entity.pdbx_description
1 polymer ?
#
loop_
_entity_poly.entity_id
_entity_poly.type
_entity_poly.pdbx_seq_one_letter_code
_entity_poly.pdbx_strand_id
1 'polypeptide(L)'
;MAQVFDRSSNALARASLVITGLIVIALGVALNQLQRSPWVTRQGQRPDQPVPFSHRHHVEGLGVQCQYCHTSVEKSMYAGIPPTKTCMNCHAQIWTNAEMLEPVRQSWATGESIKWTRVHDLPDYVYFNHEIHVNKGIGCASCHGRVDEMPLMYQENTLQMEWCLNCHRNPGKNLRPTSEIYNMAWTGPTSDKPVYCADTGVSGPTSQGVVCSTEKPEGPKVALLQESAPGARSEGAVAPVIKLPLNYVKFTSQEDLGKFLTDKYHIRTPNELSSCEVCHR
;
A
#
# COMPACT_ATOMS: atom_id res chain seq x y z
N MET A 1 63.37 34.82 -22.01
CA MET A 1 62.00 34.88 -21.47
C MET A 1 62.07 34.73 -19.97
N ALA A 2 61.49 35.64 -19.19
CA ALA A 2 61.46 35.52 -17.73
C ALA A 2 60.47 34.43 -17.31
N GLN A 3 60.81 33.61 -16.31
CA GLN A 3 59.92 32.59 -15.77
C GLN A 3 58.74 33.28 -15.06
N VAL A 4 57.54 33.10 -15.61
CA VAL A 4 56.32 33.78 -15.12
C VAL A 4 55.69 33.06 -13.91
N PHE A 5 55.87 31.73 -13.79
CA PHE A 5 55.33 30.92 -12.68
C PHE A 5 56.42 30.13 -11.96
N ASP A 6 56.36 30.10 -10.63
CA ASP A 6 57.27 29.32 -9.79
C ASP A 6 57.04 27.80 -9.92
N ARG A 7 58.03 26.97 -9.57
CA ARG A 7 57.90 25.50 -9.63
C ARG A 7 56.76 24.96 -8.76
N SER A 8 56.43 25.64 -7.66
CA SER A 8 55.30 25.31 -6.79
C SER A 8 53.94 25.45 -7.47
N SER A 9 53.83 26.28 -8.52
CA SER A 9 52.57 26.49 -9.25
C SER A 9 52.03 25.21 -9.90
N ASN A 10 52.90 24.27 -10.31
CA ASN A 10 52.48 22.97 -10.83
C ASN A 10 51.81 22.09 -9.76
N ALA A 11 52.32 22.12 -8.52
CA ALA A 11 51.74 21.37 -7.41
C ALA A 11 50.39 21.98 -7.01
N LEU A 12 50.31 23.31 -6.93
CA LEU A 12 49.07 24.03 -6.64
C LEU A 12 48.00 23.82 -7.72
N ALA A 13 48.36 23.85 -9.00
CA ALA A 13 47.42 23.60 -10.09
C ALA A 13 46.88 22.15 -10.08
N ARG A 14 47.73 21.15 -9.79
CA ARG A 14 47.27 19.76 -9.65
C ARG A 14 46.37 19.58 -8.43
N ALA A 15 46.75 20.16 -7.29
CA ALA A 15 45.96 20.10 -6.07
C ALA A 15 44.60 20.80 -6.25
N SER A 16 44.56 21.97 -6.90
CA SER A 16 43.31 22.70 -7.13
C SER A 16 42.35 21.92 -8.03
N LEU A 17 42.84 21.26 -9.09
CA LEU A 17 42.02 20.40 -9.94
C LEU A 17 41.43 19.21 -9.16
N VAL A 18 42.23 18.54 -8.35
CA VAL A 18 41.76 17.41 -7.52
C VAL A 18 40.75 17.88 -6.48
N ILE A 19 41.05 18.95 -5.74
CA ILE A 19 40.16 19.50 -4.72
C ILE A 19 38.85 19.96 -5.34
N THR A 20 38.90 20.64 -6.49
CA THR A 20 37.69 21.06 -7.21
C THR A 20 36.85 19.85 -7.62
N GLY A 21 37.48 18.80 -8.16
CA GLY A 21 36.80 17.55 -8.49
C GLY A 21 36.12 16.91 -7.28
N LEU A 22 36.82 16.84 -6.14
CA LEU A 22 36.25 16.31 -4.89
C LEU A 22 35.10 17.15 -4.36
N ILE A 23 35.19 18.49 -4.40
CA ILE A 23 34.12 19.40 -3.99
C ILE A 23 32.88 19.20 -4.86
N VAL A 24 33.05 19.12 -6.18
CA VAL A 24 31.91 18.90 -7.10
C VAL A 24 31.23 17.56 -6.84
N ILE A 25 32.01 16.49 -6.63
CA ILE A 25 31.46 15.17 -6.29
C ILE A 25 30.73 15.24 -4.94
N ALA A 26 31.35 15.83 -3.92
CA ALA A 26 30.75 15.96 -2.59
C ALA A 26 29.44 16.76 -2.63
N LEU A 27 29.41 17.86 -3.39
CA LEU A 27 28.20 18.67 -3.58
C LEU A 27 27.11 17.87 -4.31
N GLY A 28 27.45 17.15 -5.38
CA GLY A 28 26.52 16.30 -6.10
C GLY A 28 25.91 15.20 -5.22
N VAL A 29 26.74 14.54 -4.40
CA VAL A 29 26.27 13.55 -3.42
C VAL A 29 25.37 14.21 -2.37
N ALA A 30 25.77 15.35 -1.81
CA ALA A 30 24.99 16.06 -0.79
C ALA A 30 23.61 16.49 -1.32
N LEU A 31 23.54 17.03 -2.54
CA LEU A 31 22.27 17.42 -3.17
C LEU A 31 21.38 16.20 -3.45
N ASN A 32 21.94 15.10 -3.95
CA ASN A 32 21.19 13.86 -4.16
C ASN A 32 20.64 13.29 -2.83
N GLN A 33 21.43 13.33 -1.76
CA GLN A 33 20.97 12.87 -0.43
C GLN A 33 19.91 13.80 0.16
N LEU A 34 20.04 15.12 -0.02
CA LEU A 34 19.02 16.07 0.39
C LEU A 34 17.71 15.81 -0.36
N GLN A 35 17.76 15.62 -1.67
CA GLN A 35 16.57 15.34 -2.49
C GLN A 35 15.86 14.05 -2.08
N ARG A 36 16.61 13.02 -1.67
CA ARG A 36 16.08 11.73 -1.19
C ARG A 36 15.68 11.74 0.28
N SER A 37 15.92 12.85 0.99
CA SER A 37 15.73 12.89 2.44
C SER A 37 14.24 12.95 2.84
N PRO A 38 13.89 12.44 4.03
CA PRO A 38 12.56 12.59 4.63
C PRO A 38 12.05 14.04 4.70
N TRP A 39 12.96 15.02 4.70
CA TRP A 39 12.61 16.44 4.74
C TRP A 39 11.94 16.90 3.43
N VAL A 40 12.47 16.47 2.28
CA VAL A 40 11.89 16.80 0.95
C VAL A 40 10.61 16.01 0.70
N THR A 41 10.60 14.73 1.06
CA THR A 41 9.43 13.85 0.86
C THR A 41 8.32 14.07 1.89
N ARG A 42 8.56 14.90 2.91
CA ARG A 42 7.65 15.14 4.06
C ARG A 42 7.28 13.87 4.82
N GLN A 43 8.12 12.84 4.78
CA GLN A 43 7.90 11.63 5.56
C GLN A 43 7.85 11.94 7.05
N GLY A 44 6.92 11.29 7.76
CA GLY A 44 6.72 11.51 9.19
C GLY A 44 6.03 12.83 9.57
N GLN A 45 5.83 13.75 8.62
CA GLN A 45 5.13 15.01 8.89
C GLN A 45 3.62 14.77 9.00
N ARG A 46 3.03 15.35 10.03
CA ARG A 46 1.59 15.32 10.30
C ARG A 46 1.01 16.67 9.91
N PRO A 47 0.45 16.82 8.70
CA PRO A 47 -0.13 18.10 8.31
C PRO A 47 -1.37 18.39 9.15
N ASP A 48 -1.61 19.67 9.39
CA ASP A 48 -2.83 20.11 10.07
C ASP A 48 -4.05 19.72 9.23
N GLN A 49 -5.04 19.17 9.93
CA GLN A 49 -6.32 18.77 9.36
C GLN A 49 -7.42 19.65 9.94
N PRO A 50 -8.51 19.92 9.19
CA PRO A 50 -9.66 20.64 9.72
C PRO A 50 -10.23 19.99 10.97
N VAL A 51 -10.16 18.65 11.03
CA VAL A 51 -10.59 17.83 12.16
C VAL A 51 -9.43 16.90 12.51
N PRO A 52 -8.98 16.82 13.77
CA PRO A 52 -7.89 15.94 14.18
C PRO A 52 -8.37 14.48 14.25
N PHE A 53 -8.64 13.89 13.09
CA PHE A 53 -9.14 12.52 12.97
C PHE A 53 -8.07 11.51 13.38
N SER A 54 -8.42 10.64 14.33
CA SER A 54 -7.53 9.59 14.83
C SER A 54 -7.86 8.23 14.24
N HIS A 55 -7.01 7.76 13.33
CA HIS A 55 -7.09 6.39 12.82
C HIS A 55 -6.88 5.37 13.94
N ARG A 56 -5.95 5.63 14.87
CA ARG A 56 -5.73 4.78 16.03
C ARG A 56 -6.98 4.55 16.86
N HIS A 57 -7.77 5.60 17.10
CA HIS A 57 -9.00 5.44 17.86
C HIS A 57 -10.03 4.58 17.10
N HIS A 58 -10.24 4.84 15.81
CA HIS A 58 -11.29 4.18 15.03
C HIS A 58 -10.92 2.74 14.62
N VAL A 59 -9.67 2.50 14.26
CA VAL A 59 -9.21 1.20 13.75
C VAL A 59 -8.80 0.30 14.91
N GLU A 60 -7.74 0.64 15.64
CA GLU A 60 -7.24 -0.19 16.75
C GLU A 60 -8.19 -0.15 17.96
N GLY A 61 -8.70 1.04 18.32
CA GLY A 61 -9.54 1.22 19.50
C GLY A 61 -10.96 0.68 19.38
N LEU A 62 -11.58 0.78 18.19
CA LEU A 62 -12.97 0.39 17.95
C LEU A 62 -13.15 -0.79 16.98
N GLY A 63 -12.09 -1.23 16.31
CA GLY A 63 -12.14 -2.33 15.33
C GLY A 63 -12.82 -1.98 14.01
N VAL A 64 -12.95 -0.69 13.67
CA VAL A 64 -13.57 -0.27 12.39
C VAL A 64 -12.68 -0.68 11.22
N GLN A 65 -13.24 -1.43 10.30
CA GLN A 65 -12.55 -1.90 9.10
C GLN A 65 -12.27 -0.75 8.12
N CYS A 66 -11.14 -0.79 7.43
CA CYS A 66 -10.70 0.26 6.50
C CYS A 66 -11.76 0.58 5.43
N GLN A 67 -12.37 -0.46 4.86
CA GLN A 67 -13.39 -0.35 3.81
C GLN A 67 -14.71 0.30 4.26
N TYR A 68 -14.95 0.47 5.57
CA TYR A 68 -16.13 1.19 6.05
C TYR A 68 -16.09 2.67 5.63
N CYS A 69 -14.90 3.27 5.68
CA CYS A 69 -14.69 4.66 5.26
C CYS A 69 -14.13 4.78 3.84
N HIS A 70 -13.21 3.89 3.45
CA HIS A 70 -12.53 3.90 2.15
C HIS A 70 -13.18 2.91 1.18
N THR A 71 -14.45 3.15 0.86
CA THR A 71 -15.33 2.15 0.22
C THR A 71 -14.95 1.80 -1.22
N SER A 72 -14.17 2.65 -1.91
CA SER A 72 -13.81 2.43 -3.32
C SER A 72 -12.43 1.78 -3.52
N VAL A 73 -11.71 1.49 -2.43
CA VAL A 73 -10.32 0.98 -2.47
C VAL A 73 -10.17 -0.32 -3.28
N GLU A 74 -11.20 -1.18 -3.28
CA GLU A 74 -11.18 -2.46 -3.99
C GLU A 74 -11.64 -2.38 -5.45
N LYS A 75 -12.21 -1.25 -5.89
CA LYS A 75 -13.00 -1.16 -7.13
C LYS A 75 -12.64 0.04 -8.01
N SER A 76 -11.77 0.91 -7.54
CA SER A 76 -11.42 2.13 -8.24
C SER A 76 -9.93 2.42 -8.11
N MET A 77 -9.44 3.27 -9.02
CA MET A 77 -8.09 3.80 -8.93
C MET A 77 -7.86 4.66 -7.66
N TYR A 78 -8.92 5.23 -7.11
CA TYR A 78 -8.89 6.09 -5.94
C TYR A 78 -9.64 5.45 -4.76
N ALA A 79 -9.01 5.41 -3.58
CA ALA A 79 -9.61 4.81 -2.37
C ALA A 79 -10.75 5.63 -1.76
N GLY A 80 -10.88 6.92 -2.12
CA GLY A 80 -11.88 7.80 -1.53
C GLY A 80 -11.44 8.39 -0.20
N ILE A 81 -11.85 9.63 0.09
CA ILE A 81 -11.97 10.12 1.46
C ILE A 81 -13.46 10.05 1.80
N PRO A 82 -13.84 9.55 2.99
CA PRO A 82 -15.25 9.38 3.32
C PRO A 82 -16.00 10.72 3.27
N PRO A 83 -17.24 10.75 2.76
CA PRO A 83 -18.10 11.93 2.88
C PRO A 83 -18.49 12.17 4.33
N THR A 84 -18.89 13.40 4.66
CA THR A 84 -19.36 13.80 6.00
C THR A 84 -20.45 12.89 6.55
N LYS A 85 -21.29 12.31 5.67
CA LYS A 85 -22.33 11.34 6.03
C LYS A 85 -21.77 10.14 6.80
N THR A 86 -20.61 9.61 6.40
CA THR A 86 -19.99 8.46 7.08
C THR A 86 -19.64 8.81 8.54
N CYS A 87 -19.16 10.02 8.80
CA CYS A 87 -18.92 10.52 10.15
C CYS A 87 -20.24 10.63 10.95
N MET A 88 -21.28 11.16 10.31
CA MET A 88 -22.58 11.42 10.94
C MET A 88 -23.39 10.15 11.24
N ASN A 89 -23.07 9.00 10.62
CA ASN A 89 -23.69 7.72 10.97
C ASN A 89 -23.59 7.42 12.48
N CYS A 90 -22.49 7.86 13.13
CA CYS A 90 -22.30 7.73 14.57
C CYS A 90 -22.34 9.09 15.28
N HIS A 91 -21.63 10.10 14.76
CA HIS A 91 -21.46 11.40 15.43
C HIS A 91 -22.73 12.26 15.48
N ALA A 92 -23.84 11.81 14.89
CA ALA A 92 -25.16 12.36 15.18
C ALA A 92 -25.66 12.03 16.61
N GLN A 93 -25.09 11.01 17.26
CA GLN A 93 -25.53 10.52 18.58
C GLN A 93 -24.41 10.51 19.62
N ILE A 94 -23.14 10.37 19.20
CA ILE A 94 -21.99 10.33 20.11
C ILE A 94 -21.11 11.58 19.94
N TRP A 95 -20.58 12.09 21.06
CA TRP A 95 -19.68 13.25 21.08
C TRP A 95 -20.26 14.47 20.34
N THR A 96 -21.58 14.60 20.33
CA THR A 96 -22.32 15.58 19.51
C THR A 96 -21.90 17.03 19.77
N ASN A 97 -21.48 17.35 21.00
CA ASN A 97 -21.07 18.69 21.43
C ASN A 97 -19.54 18.86 21.54
N ALA A 98 -18.74 17.89 21.10
CA ALA A 98 -17.29 18.02 21.13
C ALA A 98 -16.84 19.15 20.19
N GLU A 99 -16.02 20.08 20.70
CA GLU A 99 -15.55 21.26 19.95
C GLU A 99 -14.80 20.85 18.67
N MET A 100 -13.92 19.85 18.77
CA MET A 100 -13.15 19.32 17.64
C MET A 100 -14.00 18.76 16.48
N LEU A 101 -15.27 18.43 16.71
CA LEU A 101 -16.19 17.93 15.68
C LEU A 101 -17.04 19.05 15.04
N GLU A 102 -16.82 20.31 15.41
CA GLU A 102 -17.53 21.44 14.83
C GLU A 102 -17.45 21.47 13.30
N PRO A 103 -16.29 21.24 12.65
CA PRO A 103 -16.22 21.22 11.19
C PRO A 103 -17.04 20.10 10.55
N VAL A 104 -17.20 18.95 11.22
CA VAL A 104 -18.07 17.86 10.76
C VAL A 104 -19.54 18.30 10.82
N ARG A 105 -19.96 18.92 11.93
CA ARG A 105 -21.34 19.42 12.09
C ARG A 105 -21.66 20.53 11.09
N GLN A 106 -20.74 21.47 10.90
CA GLN A 106 -20.90 22.54 9.91
C GLN A 106 -21.03 21.96 8.50
N SER A 107 -20.14 21.04 8.12
CA SER A 107 -20.21 20.35 6.83
C SER A 107 -21.55 19.63 6.63
N TRP A 108 -22.10 19.02 7.68
CA TRP A 108 -23.40 18.37 7.63
C TRP A 108 -24.56 19.36 7.48
N ALA A 109 -24.52 20.48 8.21
CA ALA A 109 -25.59 21.49 8.22
C ALA A 109 -25.64 22.32 6.93
N THR A 110 -24.48 22.67 6.36
CA THR A 110 -24.39 23.51 5.15
C THR A 110 -24.36 22.69 3.86
N GLY A 111 -23.98 21.41 3.94
CA GLY A 111 -23.70 20.58 2.77
C GLY A 111 -22.33 20.83 2.13
N GLU A 112 -21.54 21.80 2.63
CA GLU A 112 -20.18 22.03 2.15
C GLU A 112 -19.24 20.92 2.63
N SER A 113 -18.37 20.41 1.76
CA SER A 113 -17.47 19.31 2.11
C SER A 113 -16.26 19.76 2.94
N ILE A 114 -15.83 18.92 3.88
CA ILE A 114 -14.62 19.14 4.66
C ILE A 114 -13.40 19.17 3.74
N LYS A 115 -12.62 20.25 3.81
CA LYS A 115 -11.41 20.47 3.00
C LYS A 115 -10.20 19.76 3.61
N TRP A 116 -10.12 18.46 3.43
CA TRP A 116 -9.01 17.64 3.94
C TRP A 116 -7.67 18.01 3.28
N THR A 117 -6.60 18.01 4.08
CA THR A 117 -5.23 18.11 3.57
C THR A 117 -4.76 16.71 3.20
N ARG A 118 -4.49 16.47 1.92
CA ARG A 118 -4.01 15.16 1.46
C ARG A 118 -2.58 14.91 1.99
N VAL A 119 -2.39 13.74 2.59
CA VAL A 119 -1.08 13.31 3.14
C VAL A 119 -0.23 12.63 2.05
N HIS A 120 -0.83 11.70 1.31
CA HIS A 120 -0.19 11.00 0.22
C HIS A 120 -0.59 11.65 -1.11
N ASP A 121 0.26 12.50 -1.64
CA ASP A 121 -0.01 13.26 -2.87
C ASP A 121 1.05 12.94 -3.92
N LEU A 122 0.68 12.07 -4.86
CA LEU A 122 1.52 11.75 -6.02
C LEU A 122 1.32 12.84 -7.09
N PRO A 123 2.36 13.15 -7.89
CA PRO A 123 2.21 14.08 -9.01
C PRO A 123 1.12 13.64 -10.00
N ASP A 124 0.40 14.59 -10.59
CA ASP A 124 -0.74 14.32 -11.48
C ASP A 124 -0.39 13.53 -12.77
N TYR A 125 0.89 13.51 -13.16
CA TYR A 125 1.39 12.71 -14.28
C TYR A 125 1.63 11.24 -13.91
N VAL A 126 1.40 10.84 -12.66
CA VAL A 126 1.49 9.46 -12.19
C VAL A 126 0.09 8.85 -12.17
N TYR A 127 -0.09 7.75 -12.89
CA TYR A 127 -1.29 6.95 -12.84
C TYR A 127 -1.15 5.84 -11.80
N PHE A 128 -1.73 6.07 -10.62
CA PHE A 128 -1.84 5.05 -9.57
C PHE A 128 -3.26 4.49 -9.50
N ASN A 129 -3.39 3.17 -9.30
CA ASN A 129 -4.69 2.51 -9.21
C ASN A 129 -4.77 1.59 -7.97
N HIS A 130 -5.62 1.90 -7.00
CA HIS A 130 -5.78 1.09 -5.77
C HIS A 130 -6.31 -0.32 -6.03
N GLU A 131 -7.37 -0.44 -6.84
CA GLU A 131 -8.05 -1.70 -7.16
C GLU A 131 -7.06 -2.81 -7.54
N ILE A 132 -6.13 -2.52 -8.45
CA ILE A 132 -5.19 -3.54 -8.91
C ILE A 132 -4.24 -4.00 -7.78
N HIS A 133 -3.75 -3.09 -6.94
CA HIS A 133 -2.82 -3.45 -5.86
C HIS A 133 -3.52 -4.28 -4.78
N VAL A 134 -4.69 -3.82 -4.34
CA VAL A 134 -5.49 -4.48 -3.31
C VAL A 134 -5.91 -5.86 -3.80
N ASN A 135 -6.50 -5.95 -4.99
CA ASN A 135 -6.96 -7.22 -5.52
C ASN A 135 -5.81 -8.19 -5.82
N LYS A 136 -4.60 -7.69 -6.10
CA LYS A 136 -3.39 -8.51 -6.29
C LYS A 136 -2.65 -8.81 -4.98
N GLY A 137 -3.27 -8.58 -3.82
CA GLY A 137 -2.73 -9.01 -2.53
C GLY A 137 -1.67 -8.09 -1.93
N ILE A 138 -1.68 -6.80 -2.25
CA ILE A 138 -0.89 -5.78 -1.55
C ILE A 138 -1.74 -5.21 -0.40
N GLY A 139 -1.29 -5.41 0.83
CA GLY A 139 -1.99 -4.90 2.01
C GLY A 139 -1.71 -3.42 2.28
N CYS A 140 -2.63 -2.77 2.99
CA CYS A 140 -2.59 -1.33 3.26
C CYS A 140 -1.31 -0.91 3.99
N ALA A 141 -0.87 -1.73 4.95
CA ALA A 141 0.32 -1.46 5.77
C ALA A 141 1.62 -1.41 4.96
N SER A 142 1.71 -2.14 3.84
CA SER A 142 2.90 -2.15 3.00
C SER A 142 3.17 -0.78 2.36
N CYS A 143 2.12 0.02 2.12
CA CYS A 143 2.23 1.34 1.49
C CYS A 143 2.03 2.49 2.48
N HIS A 144 1.07 2.37 3.39
CA HIS A 144 0.69 3.45 4.32
C HIS A 144 1.28 3.32 5.72
N GLY A 145 2.02 2.24 6.01
CA GLY A 145 2.51 1.94 7.36
C GLY A 145 1.40 1.47 8.30
N ARG A 146 1.69 1.41 9.61
CA ARG A 146 0.74 1.00 10.65
C ARG A 146 -0.27 2.09 10.98
N VAL A 147 -1.18 2.36 10.05
CA VAL A 147 -2.24 3.40 10.17
C VAL A 147 -3.14 3.17 11.39
N ASP A 148 -3.35 1.93 11.77
CA ASP A 148 -3.99 1.50 13.02
C ASP A 148 -3.28 2.03 14.28
N GLU A 149 -1.98 2.30 14.21
CA GLU A 149 -1.22 2.89 15.32
C GLU A 149 -1.09 4.42 15.20
N MET A 150 -1.60 5.05 14.13
CA MET A 150 -1.46 6.48 13.85
C MET A 150 -2.60 7.31 14.45
N PRO A 151 -2.37 8.13 15.49
CA PRO A 151 -3.39 9.06 15.99
C PRO A 151 -3.61 10.25 15.06
N LEU A 152 -2.61 10.57 14.24
CA LEU A 152 -2.70 11.56 13.17
C LEU A 152 -1.97 10.97 11.96
N MET A 153 -2.59 11.11 10.79
CA MET A 153 -2.06 10.53 9.57
C MET A 153 -0.77 11.23 9.16
N TYR A 154 0.22 10.44 8.74
CA TYR A 154 1.44 10.94 8.12
C TYR A 154 1.89 9.97 7.03
N GLN A 155 2.81 10.42 6.18
CA GLN A 155 3.38 9.58 5.14
C GLN A 155 4.56 8.77 5.71
N GLU A 156 4.43 7.45 5.80
CA GLU A 156 5.49 6.55 6.27
C GLU A 156 6.54 6.34 5.17
N ASN A 157 6.11 5.96 3.98
CA ASN A 157 6.98 5.64 2.85
C ASN A 157 7.26 6.86 1.95
N THR A 158 8.38 6.86 1.22
CA THR A 158 8.77 8.04 0.40
C THR A 158 7.81 8.28 -0.76
N LEU A 159 7.17 7.22 -1.26
CA LEU A 159 6.40 7.17 -2.50
C LEU A 159 7.13 7.76 -3.73
N GLN A 160 8.45 7.81 -3.67
CA GLN A 160 9.30 8.16 -4.80
C GLN A 160 9.29 7.01 -5.81
N MET A 161 9.53 7.34 -7.09
CA MET A 161 9.54 6.35 -8.18
C MET A 161 10.45 5.16 -7.86
N GLU A 162 11.63 5.38 -7.28
CA GLU A 162 12.56 4.31 -6.89
C GLU A 162 11.91 3.32 -5.90
N TRP A 163 11.14 3.81 -4.93
CA TRP A 163 10.45 2.96 -3.97
C TRP A 163 9.37 2.09 -4.66
N CYS A 164 8.57 2.69 -5.55
CA CYS A 164 7.59 1.96 -6.35
C CYS A 164 8.25 0.89 -7.23
N LEU A 165 9.32 1.26 -7.94
CA LEU A 165 10.05 0.35 -8.83
C LEU A 165 10.72 -0.78 -8.07
N ASN A 166 11.26 -0.53 -6.88
CA ASN A 166 11.85 -1.58 -6.05
C ASN A 166 10.80 -2.62 -5.62
N CYS A 167 9.57 -2.17 -5.31
CA CYS A 167 8.45 -3.06 -5.08
C CYS A 167 8.06 -3.82 -6.36
N HIS A 168 7.92 -3.14 -7.50
CA HIS A 168 7.53 -3.76 -8.78
C HIS A 168 8.58 -4.76 -9.31
N ARG A 169 9.87 -4.56 -8.99
CA ARG A 169 10.95 -5.50 -9.34
C ARG A 169 10.92 -6.77 -8.50
N ASN A 170 10.41 -6.70 -7.27
CA ASN A 170 10.30 -7.85 -6.37
C ASN A 170 9.00 -7.76 -5.53
N PRO A 171 7.83 -7.99 -6.15
CA PRO A 171 6.54 -7.80 -5.48
C PRO A 171 6.31 -8.84 -4.38
N GLY A 172 6.90 -10.05 -4.51
CA GLY A 172 6.73 -11.15 -3.57
C GLY A 172 7.06 -10.81 -2.11
N LYS A 173 7.96 -9.85 -1.87
CA LYS A 173 8.26 -9.37 -0.51
C LYS A 173 7.07 -8.71 0.19
N ASN A 174 6.11 -8.18 -0.57
CA ASN A 174 4.98 -7.41 -0.07
C ASN A 174 3.62 -8.09 -0.29
N LEU A 175 3.59 -9.13 -1.13
CA LEU A 175 2.39 -9.92 -1.40
C LEU A 175 1.95 -10.69 -0.15
N ARG A 176 0.65 -10.73 0.07
CA ARG A 176 0.03 -11.49 1.16
C ARG A 176 -1.27 -12.16 0.68
N PRO A 177 -1.79 -13.12 1.44
CA PRO A 177 -3.11 -13.66 1.20
C PRO A 177 -4.17 -12.55 1.16
N THR A 178 -5.19 -12.70 0.32
CA THR A 178 -6.26 -11.69 0.21
C THR A 178 -7.04 -11.50 1.51
N SER A 179 -7.13 -12.54 2.35
CA SER A 179 -7.69 -12.46 3.71
C SER A 179 -6.91 -11.54 4.66
N GLU A 180 -5.65 -11.22 4.34
CA GLU A 180 -4.72 -10.48 5.20
C GLU A 180 -4.43 -9.06 4.67
N ILE A 181 -5.11 -8.62 3.61
CA ILE A 181 -4.96 -7.29 3.00
C ILE A 181 -5.17 -6.17 4.03
N TYR A 182 -6.24 -6.29 4.82
CA TYR A 182 -6.64 -5.31 5.83
C TYR A 182 -6.03 -5.57 7.21
N ASN A 183 -5.27 -6.66 7.36
CA ASN A 183 -4.52 -6.92 8.58
C ASN A 183 -3.30 -5.99 8.61
N MET A 184 -3.39 -4.94 9.42
CA MET A 184 -2.33 -3.96 9.56
C MET A 184 -1.10 -4.54 10.28
N ALA A 185 -1.30 -5.52 11.15
CA ALA A 185 -0.24 -6.19 11.92
C ALA A 185 0.40 -7.38 11.19
N TRP A 186 0.14 -7.56 9.89
CA TRP A 186 0.71 -8.65 9.10
C TRP A 186 2.25 -8.54 9.02
N THR A 187 2.94 -9.59 9.49
CA THR A 187 4.41 -9.69 9.47
C THR A 187 4.95 -10.70 8.46
N GLY A 188 4.09 -11.35 7.67
CA GLY A 188 4.47 -12.46 6.81
C GLY A 188 4.63 -13.79 7.56
N PRO A 189 4.79 -14.91 6.82
CA PRO A 189 5.02 -16.23 7.40
C PRO A 189 6.41 -16.33 8.03
N THR A 190 6.48 -17.02 9.16
CA THR A 190 7.72 -17.40 9.85
C THR A 190 7.70 -18.88 10.21
N SER A 191 8.81 -19.40 10.75
CA SER A 191 8.83 -20.78 11.28
C SER A 191 7.77 -21.01 12.37
N ASP A 192 7.53 -20.02 13.22
CA ASP A 192 6.56 -20.07 14.33
C ASP A 192 5.13 -19.76 13.87
N LYS A 193 4.97 -18.91 12.85
CA LYS A 193 3.69 -18.52 12.27
C LYS A 193 3.65 -18.85 10.77
N PRO A 194 3.55 -20.14 10.41
CA PRO A 194 3.49 -20.53 9.01
C PRO A 194 2.17 -20.12 8.36
N VAL A 195 2.19 -20.03 7.03
CA VAL A 195 0.99 -19.79 6.22
C VAL A 195 0.79 -20.99 5.31
N TYR A 196 -0.42 -21.52 5.27
CA TYR A 196 -0.80 -22.66 4.45
C TYR A 196 -1.66 -22.16 3.30
N CYS A 197 -1.21 -22.29 2.06
CA CYS A 197 -2.00 -21.90 0.88
C CYS A 197 -2.26 -23.11 -0.02
N ALA A 198 -3.43 -23.14 -0.64
CA ALA A 198 -3.80 -24.08 -1.67
C ALA A 198 -4.35 -23.34 -2.89
N ASP A 199 -4.04 -23.88 -4.06
CA ASP A 199 -4.67 -23.48 -5.32
C ASP A 199 -6.06 -24.16 -5.39
N THR A 200 -7.08 -23.37 -5.66
CA THR A 200 -8.46 -23.86 -5.78
C THR A 200 -8.75 -24.47 -7.15
N GLY A 201 -7.88 -24.25 -8.14
CA GLY A 201 -8.09 -24.65 -9.54
C GLY A 201 -9.13 -23.80 -10.28
N VAL A 202 -9.68 -22.75 -9.63
CA VAL A 202 -10.66 -21.84 -10.24
C VAL A 202 -9.94 -20.69 -10.90
N SER A 203 -10.20 -20.52 -12.20
CA SER A 203 -9.86 -19.28 -12.91
C SER A 203 -10.86 -18.18 -12.54
N GLY A 204 -10.43 -17.16 -11.80
CA GLY A 204 -11.27 -16.04 -11.38
C GLY A 204 -10.45 -14.83 -10.94
N PRO A 205 -11.08 -13.77 -10.41
CA PRO A 205 -10.38 -12.69 -9.73
C PRO A 205 -9.42 -13.24 -8.68
N THR A 206 -8.31 -12.54 -8.46
CA THR A 206 -7.14 -13.00 -7.69
C THR A 206 -7.43 -13.58 -6.31
N SER A 207 -8.54 -13.18 -5.66
CA SER A 207 -8.98 -13.68 -4.36
C SER A 207 -9.64 -15.06 -4.39
N GLN A 208 -10.09 -15.53 -5.55
CA GLN A 208 -10.82 -16.80 -5.69
C GLN A 208 -9.92 -17.97 -6.09
N GLY A 209 -8.77 -17.69 -6.71
CA GLY A 209 -7.83 -18.72 -7.18
C GLY A 209 -7.02 -19.38 -6.06
N VAL A 210 -6.82 -18.68 -4.93
CA VAL A 210 -5.98 -19.16 -3.81
C VAL A 210 -6.71 -19.04 -2.50
N VAL A 211 -6.69 -20.10 -1.70
CA VAL A 211 -7.15 -20.07 -0.31
C VAL A 211 -5.95 -20.26 0.60
N CYS A 212 -5.72 -19.31 1.50
CA CYS A 212 -4.67 -19.39 2.51
C CYS A 212 -5.25 -19.34 3.93
N SER A 213 -4.52 -19.91 4.88
CA SER A 213 -4.81 -19.82 6.31
C SER A 213 -3.51 -19.74 7.10
N THR A 214 -3.52 -19.00 8.20
CA THR A 214 -2.43 -18.96 9.21
C THR A 214 -2.51 -20.14 10.17
N GLU A 215 -3.62 -20.87 10.18
CA GLU A 215 -3.81 -22.09 10.96
C GLU A 215 -3.58 -23.32 10.10
N LYS A 216 -3.02 -24.37 10.70
CA LYS A 216 -2.85 -25.65 10.01
C LYS A 216 -4.24 -26.19 9.63
N PRO A 217 -4.51 -26.47 8.35
CA PRO A 217 -5.78 -27.07 7.96
C PRO A 217 -5.85 -28.50 8.53
N GLU A 218 -6.77 -28.73 9.46
CA GLU A 218 -7.10 -30.07 9.95
C GLU A 218 -8.12 -30.74 9.02
N GLY A 219 -7.73 -31.86 8.41
CA GLY A 219 -8.56 -32.63 7.48
C GLY A 219 -8.73 -32.00 6.08
N PRO A 220 -9.45 -32.67 5.16
CA PRO A 220 -9.75 -32.12 3.84
C PRO A 220 -10.73 -30.94 3.99
N LYS A 221 -10.20 -29.72 4.15
CA LYS A 221 -11.01 -28.49 4.05
C LYS A 221 -11.44 -28.33 2.60
N VAL A 222 -12.75 -28.33 2.40
CA VAL A 222 -13.41 -28.29 1.10
C VAL A 222 -13.64 -26.82 0.72
N ALA A 223 -13.13 -26.37 -0.43
CA ALA A 223 -13.55 -25.09 -0.99
C ALA A 223 -15.02 -25.20 -1.46
N LEU A 224 -15.88 -24.26 -1.08
CA LEU A 224 -17.21 -24.15 -1.67
C LEU A 224 -17.08 -23.48 -3.03
N LEU A 225 -17.19 -24.27 -4.10
CA LEU A 225 -17.36 -23.77 -5.45
C LEU A 225 -18.82 -23.36 -5.64
N GLN A 226 -19.08 -22.07 -5.84
CA GLN A 226 -20.39 -21.58 -6.24
C GLN A 226 -20.30 -21.17 -7.71
N GLU A 227 -20.79 -22.02 -8.62
CA GLU A 227 -20.92 -21.68 -10.03
C GLU A 227 -21.95 -20.57 -10.19
N SER A 228 -21.50 -19.31 -10.28
CA SER A 228 -22.34 -18.21 -10.72
C SER A 228 -22.28 -18.10 -12.24
N ALA A 229 -23.19 -18.79 -12.94
CA ALA A 229 -23.48 -18.52 -14.35
C ALA A 229 -24.43 -17.30 -14.47
N PRO A 230 -24.18 -16.32 -15.35
CA PRO A 230 -25.09 -15.21 -15.54
C PRO A 230 -26.21 -15.61 -16.51
N GLY A 231 -27.42 -15.77 -15.97
CA GLY A 231 -28.66 -15.73 -16.76
C GLY A 231 -29.39 -17.06 -16.93
N ALA A 232 -30.05 -17.55 -15.89
CA ALA A 232 -31.27 -18.35 -16.03
C ALA A 232 -32.09 -18.26 -14.74
N ARG A 233 -33.32 -17.74 -14.84
CA ARG A 233 -34.35 -17.98 -13.84
C ARG A 233 -34.71 -19.46 -13.89
N SER A 234 -34.45 -20.20 -12.83
CA SER A 234 -35.25 -21.39 -12.51
C SER A 234 -35.19 -21.66 -11.02
N GLU A 235 -36.36 -21.71 -10.41
CA GLU A 235 -36.61 -22.17 -9.06
C GLU A 235 -36.01 -23.56 -8.84
N GLY A 236 -35.37 -23.78 -7.69
CA GLY A 236 -35.28 -25.11 -7.09
C GLY A 236 -34.11 -26.05 -7.44
N ALA A 237 -33.00 -25.58 -8.02
CA ALA A 237 -31.82 -26.44 -8.22
C ALA A 237 -30.60 -25.91 -7.44
N VAL A 238 -30.19 -26.65 -6.41
CA VAL A 238 -28.90 -26.45 -5.73
C VAL A 238 -27.81 -26.88 -6.71
N ALA A 239 -26.98 -25.93 -7.17
CA ALA A 239 -25.85 -26.21 -8.05
C ALA A 239 -24.91 -27.26 -7.40
N PRO A 240 -24.32 -28.19 -8.18
CA PRO A 240 -23.45 -29.21 -7.63
C PRO A 240 -22.14 -28.57 -7.13
N VAL A 241 -21.95 -28.55 -5.81
CA VAL A 241 -20.68 -28.16 -5.18
C VAL A 241 -19.65 -29.26 -5.41
N ILE A 242 -18.72 -29.04 -6.34
CA ILE A 242 -17.60 -29.97 -6.58
C ILE A 242 -16.64 -29.88 -5.40
N LYS A 243 -16.48 -30.97 -4.65
CA LYS A 243 -15.57 -31.06 -3.50
C LYS A 243 -14.19 -31.58 -3.96
N LEU A 244 -13.28 -30.70 -4.36
CA LEU A 244 -11.90 -31.09 -4.63
C LEU A 244 -11.06 -31.01 -3.34
N PRO A 245 -10.25 -32.03 -3.01
CA PRO A 245 -9.31 -31.94 -1.90
C PRO A 245 -8.24 -30.91 -2.23
N LEU A 246 -8.14 -29.87 -1.41
CA LEU A 246 -7.10 -28.84 -1.54
C LEU A 246 -5.76 -29.37 -1.03
N ASN A 247 -4.75 -29.36 -1.89
CA ASN A 247 -3.36 -29.64 -1.50
C ASN A 247 -2.72 -28.36 -0.96
N TYR A 248 -2.63 -28.26 0.37
CA TYR A 248 -2.02 -27.11 1.03
C TYR A 248 -0.49 -27.21 1.04
N VAL A 249 0.16 -26.14 0.61
CA VAL A 249 1.60 -25.90 0.73
C VAL A 249 1.86 -25.03 1.96
N LYS A 250 2.79 -25.46 2.81
CA LYS A 250 3.22 -24.71 3.99
C LYS A 250 4.35 -23.75 3.60
N PHE A 251 4.20 -22.48 3.95
CA PHE A 251 5.20 -21.43 3.81
C PHE A 251 5.65 -20.95 5.18
N THR A 252 6.97 -20.86 5.38
CA THR A 252 7.61 -20.33 6.58
C THR A 252 8.51 -19.13 6.29
N SER A 253 8.54 -18.68 5.03
CA SER A 253 9.30 -17.51 4.59
C SER A 253 8.44 -16.64 3.68
N GLN A 254 8.55 -15.32 3.84
CA GLN A 254 7.83 -14.35 3.02
C GLN A 254 8.25 -14.43 1.54
N GLU A 255 9.50 -14.81 1.27
CA GLU A 255 9.99 -14.94 -0.10
C GLU A 255 9.33 -16.12 -0.83
N ASP A 256 9.19 -17.28 -0.18
CA ASP A 256 8.58 -18.46 -0.80
C ASP A 256 7.08 -18.28 -0.99
N LEU A 257 6.40 -17.71 0.01
CA LEU A 257 4.99 -17.32 -0.13
C LEU A 257 4.83 -16.30 -1.25
N GLY A 258 5.70 -15.28 -1.29
CA GLY A 258 5.70 -14.26 -2.32
C GLY A 258 5.85 -14.82 -3.73
N LYS A 259 6.76 -15.77 -3.94
CA LYS A 259 6.95 -16.46 -5.23
C LYS A 259 5.68 -17.22 -5.63
N PHE A 260 5.09 -17.97 -4.69
CA PHE A 260 3.84 -18.69 -4.93
C PHE A 260 2.70 -17.73 -5.30
N LEU A 261 2.51 -16.65 -4.54
CA LEU A 261 1.46 -15.67 -4.82
C LEU A 261 1.71 -14.89 -6.11
N THR A 262 2.97 -14.62 -6.47
CA THR A 262 3.30 -13.95 -7.74
C THR A 262 2.80 -14.76 -8.94
N ASP A 263 3.01 -16.08 -8.91
CA ASP A 263 2.50 -17.01 -9.92
C ASP A 263 0.96 -17.07 -9.90
N LYS A 264 0.38 -17.37 -8.74
CA LYS A 264 -1.06 -17.59 -8.61
C LYS A 264 -1.90 -16.35 -8.80
N TYR A 265 -1.37 -15.19 -8.46
CA TYR A 265 -2.04 -13.92 -8.70
C TYR A 265 -1.82 -13.38 -10.10
N HIS A 266 -1.11 -14.09 -10.97
CA HIS A 266 -0.80 -13.64 -12.33
C HIS A 266 -0.25 -12.21 -12.32
N ILE A 267 0.75 -11.98 -11.46
CA ILE A 267 1.44 -10.70 -11.39
C ILE A 267 2.28 -10.56 -12.65
N ARG A 268 2.19 -9.39 -13.30
CA ARG A 268 2.99 -9.09 -14.49
C ARG A 268 4.48 -9.13 -14.17
N THR A 269 5.30 -9.31 -15.20
CA THR A 269 6.75 -9.38 -15.02
C THR A 269 7.32 -8.02 -14.55
N PRO A 270 8.47 -8.01 -13.87
CA PRO A 270 9.16 -6.77 -13.49
C PRO A 270 9.36 -5.79 -14.65
N ASN A 271 9.65 -6.28 -15.86
CA ASN A 271 9.84 -5.44 -17.05
C ASN A 271 8.55 -4.74 -17.47
N GLU A 272 7.42 -5.46 -17.47
CA GLU A 272 6.11 -4.87 -17.77
C GLU A 272 5.68 -3.89 -16.67
N LEU A 273 5.84 -4.27 -15.40
CA LEU A 273 5.46 -3.45 -14.24
C LEU A 273 6.30 -2.18 -14.09
N SER A 274 7.51 -2.16 -14.63
CA SER A 274 8.42 -1.01 -14.58
C SER A 274 8.40 -0.16 -15.85
N SER A 275 7.56 -0.51 -16.82
CA SER A 275 7.37 0.30 -18.04
C SER A 275 6.80 1.67 -17.69
N CYS A 276 7.32 2.71 -18.36
CA CYS A 276 6.82 4.08 -18.21
C CYS A 276 5.32 4.18 -18.53
N GLU A 277 4.82 3.40 -19.49
CA GLU A 277 3.42 3.38 -19.94
C GLU A 277 2.43 2.88 -18.87
N VAL A 278 2.93 2.14 -17.88
CA VAL A 278 2.12 1.61 -16.78
C VAL A 278 1.97 2.64 -15.66
N CYS A 279 3.00 3.47 -15.44
CA CYS A 279 3.07 4.40 -14.32
C CYS A 279 2.73 5.83 -14.72
N HIS A 280 2.87 6.20 -15.99
CA HIS A 280 2.67 7.55 -16.51
C HIS A 280 1.60 7.56 -17.59
N ARG A 281 0.93 8.71 -17.71
CA ARG A 281 0.02 9.02 -18.82
C ARG A 281 0.76 9.76 -19.91
#